data_AF-A0A1B9IXW6-F1
#
_entry.id   AF-A0A1B9IXW6-F1
#
_cell.length_a   1.000
_cell.length_b   1.000
_cell.length_c   1.000
_cell.angle_alpha   90.00
_cell.angle_beta   90.00
_cell.angle_gamma   90.00
#
_symmetry.space_group_name_H-M   'P 1'
#
loop_
_entity.id
_entity.type
_entity.pdbx_description
1 polymer ?
#
loop_
_entity_poly.entity_id
_entity_poly.type
_entity_poly.pdbx_seq_one_letter_code
_entity_poly.pdbx_strand_id
1 'polypeptide(L)'
;MSSTTNRPALSRDYPSSTAEPSKLFRWPGGDWESTKAVREVLEENNRGYDIYESARFAHNHFPHSALTRYTLGAPAQLIRDTWTLDRPHLVSLDPNDKSRKKEEVKDVPDKIESANWGHERYLGMKGAYARYLTFFHQEIARLGPLETLNKYVFSPSANWERWKNVNGEENEPPMMIDRLVGGLFHPFIHVGFGLEFNDRVVLAEGLAETAIHSDELNLPLITPQYAHEIIHPSHPIPDHLQPRLGRSLLEIYSILLHSPDLAPVPYDENSSINDRIKYATEGGKAENVRKLAEDWSLTDEELNDDKDGWKRKFEEVAILVTLLACGTGRKVKELKIDFFLMHTLTSSIFVPTYMPILSIPNRRLLLKAYLLVLLNTAIARGRPAIDPELIMSYDPFPVAPGSKGLVKPQRGAVVGSPDKKDSRNPWMGIVESSLAYPDSHVPKAIRSLVYFAELYGSTRPGCFIGSYLSGGQTHETIPGLAQVDGTVFVRAAGAIMNQMGWTREGQNEGDWEFSPVGYDEVWK
;
A
#
# COMPACT_ATOMS: atom_id res chain seq x y z
N MET A 1 -0.03 30.98 -13.71
CA MET A 1 -0.76 31.98 -12.91
C MET A 1 -1.88 31.23 -12.21
N SER A 2 -1.73 30.99 -10.91
CA SER A 2 -2.64 30.19 -10.07
C SER A 2 -4.00 30.87 -9.99
N SER A 3 -5.06 30.20 -10.42
CA SER A 3 -6.43 30.65 -10.15
C SER A 3 -6.69 30.46 -8.66
N THR A 4 -6.68 31.55 -7.91
CA THR A 4 -7.10 31.63 -6.50
C THR A 4 -8.59 31.30 -6.27
N THR A 5 -9.28 30.74 -7.27
CA THR A 5 -10.74 30.61 -7.34
C THR A 5 -11.30 29.36 -6.68
N ASN A 6 -10.46 28.38 -6.30
CA ASN A 6 -10.92 27.09 -5.77
C ASN A 6 -10.53 26.83 -4.30
N ARG A 7 -10.10 27.84 -3.54
CA ARG A 7 -9.71 27.66 -2.12
C ARG A 7 -10.86 28.02 -1.19
N PRO A 8 -11.52 27.05 -0.51
CA PRO A 8 -12.50 27.36 0.52
C PRO A 8 -11.88 28.14 1.69
N ALA A 9 -12.73 28.89 2.41
CA ALA A 9 -12.29 29.66 3.58
C ALA A 9 -11.63 28.79 4.66
N LEU A 10 -12.06 27.52 4.78
CA LEU A 10 -11.53 26.56 5.77
C LEU A 10 -10.04 26.23 5.55
N SER A 11 -9.53 26.32 4.32
CA SER A 11 -8.15 25.94 3.98
C SER A 11 -7.20 27.14 3.90
N ARG A 12 -7.67 28.35 4.25
CA ARG A 12 -6.88 29.58 4.22
C ARG A 12 -5.61 29.45 5.04
N ASP A 13 -5.74 28.89 6.23
CA ASP A 13 -4.68 28.83 7.25
C ASP A 13 -3.92 27.50 7.22
N TYR A 14 -4.15 26.64 6.21
CA TYR A 14 -3.39 25.40 6.02
C TYR A 14 -1.91 25.72 5.75
N PRO A 15 -0.97 24.88 6.24
CA PRO A 15 0.45 25.09 6.04
C PRO A 15 0.87 24.83 4.58
N SER A 16 2.07 25.27 4.24
CA SER A 16 2.77 24.86 3.01
C SER A 16 3.34 23.45 3.12
N SER A 17 3.45 22.78 1.96
CA SER A 17 4.05 21.46 1.82
C SER A 17 5.53 21.53 2.22
N THR A 18 5.98 20.49 2.92
CA THR A 18 7.37 20.32 3.33
C THR A 18 8.10 19.25 2.56
N ALA A 19 7.46 18.62 1.57
CA ALA A 19 7.96 17.47 0.81
C ALA A 19 9.47 17.57 0.53
N GLU A 20 10.21 16.61 1.04
CA GLU A 20 11.64 16.39 0.86
C GLU A 20 11.86 15.21 -0.09
N PRO A 21 13.04 15.05 -0.72
CA PRO A 21 13.36 13.79 -1.39
C PRO A 21 13.16 12.59 -0.45
N SER A 22 12.58 11.50 -0.96
CA SER A 22 12.26 10.31 -0.16
C SER A 22 13.41 9.86 0.73
N LYS A 23 13.07 9.47 1.96
CA LYS A 23 13.99 8.90 2.95
C LYS A 23 14.24 7.40 2.74
N LEU A 24 13.42 6.72 1.94
CA LEU A 24 13.57 5.29 1.64
C LEU A 24 14.46 5.05 0.43
N PHE A 25 14.15 5.74 -0.68
CA PHE A 25 14.71 5.44 -1.99
C PHE A 25 14.71 6.67 -2.88
N ARG A 26 15.81 6.88 -3.63
CA ARG A 26 15.98 8.03 -4.53
C ARG A 26 16.50 7.55 -5.88
N TRP A 27 15.65 7.61 -6.91
CA TRP A 27 16.12 7.44 -8.28
C TRP A 27 16.71 8.77 -8.80
N PRO A 28 17.83 8.75 -9.57
CA PRO A 28 18.38 9.97 -10.14
C PRO A 28 17.38 10.69 -11.05
N GLY A 29 17.39 12.03 -11.02
CA GLY A 29 16.57 12.87 -11.91
C GLY A 29 15.88 14.04 -11.20
N GLY A 30 15.61 13.91 -9.90
CA GLY A 30 15.07 14.99 -9.09
C GLY A 30 16.06 16.14 -8.91
N ASP A 31 15.59 17.38 -9.10
CA ASP A 31 16.31 18.61 -8.84
C ASP A 31 15.46 19.59 -8.01
N TRP A 32 16.00 20.80 -7.77
CA TRP A 32 15.29 21.83 -7.01
C TRP A 32 13.97 22.26 -7.64
N GLU A 33 13.89 22.32 -8.97
CA GLU A 33 12.66 22.70 -9.66
C GLU A 33 11.60 21.60 -9.53
N SER A 34 11.99 20.32 -9.55
CA SER A 34 11.09 19.21 -9.23
C SER A 34 10.59 19.26 -7.79
N THR A 35 11.48 19.54 -6.81
CA THR A 35 11.07 19.72 -5.41
C THR A 35 10.08 20.88 -5.25
N LYS A 36 10.33 21.99 -5.93
CA LYS A 36 9.41 23.14 -5.93
C LYS A 36 8.07 22.78 -6.56
N ALA A 37 8.09 22.14 -7.73
CA ALA A 37 6.88 21.74 -8.44
C ALA A 37 6.02 20.78 -7.61
N VAL A 38 6.61 19.77 -6.95
CA VAL A 38 5.84 18.81 -6.15
C VAL A 38 5.20 19.49 -4.93
N ARG A 39 5.90 20.42 -4.27
CA ARG A 39 5.33 21.21 -3.17
C ARG A 39 4.17 22.10 -3.64
N GLU A 40 4.34 22.78 -4.78
CA GLU A 40 3.32 23.65 -5.36
C GLU A 40 2.01 22.89 -5.63
N VAL A 41 2.09 21.72 -6.27
CA VAL A 41 0.90 20.95 -6.65
C VAL A 41 0.24 20.25 -5.45
N LEU A 42 1.03 19.76 -4.48
CA LEU A 42 0.48 19.20 -3.23
C LEU A 42 -0.23 20.26 -2.40
N GLU A 43 0.29 21.49 -2.36
CA GLU A 43 -0.39 22.61 -1.71
C GLU A 43 -1.69 23.01 -2.40
N GLU A 44 -1.73 22.98 -3.73
CA GLU A 44 -2.96 23.24 -4.49
C GLU A 44 -4.00 22.14 -4.22
N ASN A 45 -3.58 20.87 -4.20
CA ASN A 45 -4.42 19.73 -3.84
C ASN A 45 -5.04 19.90 -2.45
N ASN A 46 -4.21 19.97 -1.41
CA ASN A 46 -4.63 20.03 -0.01
C ASN A 46 -5.54 21.22 0.31
N ARG A 47 -5.36 22.35 -0.39
CA ARG A 47 -6.17 23.55 -0.15
C ARG A 47 -7.49 23.54 -0.90
N GLY A 48 -7.60 22.79 -2.00
CA GLY A 48 -8.72 22.91 -2.93
C GLY A 48 -9.60 21.67 -3.03
N TYR A 49 -9.08 20.49 -2.68
CA TYR A 49 -9.69 19.22 -3.08
C TYR A 49 -9.88 18.24 -1.93
N ASP A 50 -10.94 17.44 -2.04
CA ASP A 50 -11.27 16.37 -1.11
C ASP A 50 -10.37 15.13 -1.32
N ILE A 51 -10.45 14.17 -0.40
CA ILE A 51 -9.80 12.86 -0.55
C ILE A 51 -10.55 11.94 -1.50
N TYR A 52 -11.75 12.32 -1.95
CA TYR A 52 -12.50 11.58 -2.97
C TYR A 52 -12.50 12.28 -4.33
N GLU A 53 -12.60 11.49 -5.40
CA GLU A 53 -12.78 11.97 -6.78
C GLU A 53 -14.18 11.66 -7.35
N SER A 54 -14.56 12.43 -8.37
CA SER A 54 -15.90 12.40 -8.99
C SER A 54 -16.09 11.30 -10.03
N ALA A 55 -15.01 10.85 -10.66
CA ALA A 55 -15.09 9.94 -11.82
C ALA A 55 -15.37 8.48 -11.43
N ARG A 56 -14.87 8.01 -10.27
CA ARG A 56 -14.85 6.58 -9.92
C ARG A 56 -15.34 6.25 -8.50
N PHE A 57 -15.84 7.24 -7.74
CA PHE A 57 -16.02 7.11 -6.27
C PHE A 57 -14.76 6.53 -5.57
N ALA A 58 -13.58 6.82 -6.13
CA ALA A 58 -12.28 6.37 -5.63
C ALA A 58 -11.62 7.48 -4.80
N HIS A 59 -10.50 7.15 -4.15
CA HIS A 59 -9.70 8.14 -3.45
C HIS A 59 -8.93 9.02 -4.45
N ASN A 60 -8.67 10.25 -4.06
CA ASN A 60 -7.79 11.19 -4.72
C ASN A 60 -6.36 10.64 -4.65
N HIS A 61 -5.94 9.97 -5.73
CA HIS A 61 -4.60 9.40 -5.85
C HIS A 61 -3.53 10.42 -6.25
N PHE A 62 -3.87 11.71 -6.40
CA PHE A 62 -2.92 12.70 -6.89
C PHE A 62 -1.64 12.78 -6.01
N PRO A 63 -1.71 12.84 -4.67
CA PRO A 63 -0.49 12.81 -3.85
C PRO A 63 0.37 11.57 -4.10
N HIS A 64 -0.25 10.40 -4.29
CA HIS A 64 0.45 9.14 -4.57
C HIS A 64 1.14 9.21 -5.93
N SER A 65 0.43 9.73 -6.93
CA SER A 65 0.83 9.94 -8.32
C SER A 65 2.04 10.88 -8.41
N ALA A 66 1.97 12.04 -7.74
CA ALA A 66 3.00 13.07 -7.75
C ALA A 66 4.27 12.64 -7.00
N LEU A 67 4.14 12.12 -5.79
CA LEU A 67 5.29 11.74 -4.95
C LEU A 67 6.02 10.50 -5.51
N THR A 68 5.28 9.54 -6.08
CA THR A 68 5.89 8.40 -6.77
C THR A 68 6.73 8.84 -7.96
N ARG A 69 6.18 9.70 -8.84
CA ARG A 69 6.93 10.22 -9.99
C ARG A 69 8.12 11.06 -9.56
N TYR A 70 7.97 11.88 -8.52
CA TYR A 70 9.05 12.66 -7.95
C TYR A 70 10.21 11.76 -7.46
N THR A 71 9.93 10.68 -6.71
CA THR A 71 10.96 9.72 -6.28
C THR A 71 11.61 8.95 -7.42
N LEU A 72 10.86 8.70 -8.50
CA LEU A 72 11.38 8.07 -9.73
C LEU A 72 12.13 9.05 -10.66
N GLY A 73 12.37 10.28 -10.21
CA GLY A 73 13.21 11.26 -10.92
C GLY A 73 12.46 12.11 -11.95
N ALA A 74 11.13 12.24 -11.84
CA ALA A 74 10.37 13.08 -12.76
C ALA A 74 10.82 14.56 -12.70
N PRO A 75 10.97 15.22 -13.87
CA PRO A 75 11.24 16.65 -13.92
C PRO A 75 10.00 17.47 -13.51
N ALA A 76 10.22 18.72 -13.12
CA ALA A 76 9.18 19.65 -12.71
C ALA A 76 7.98 19.73 -13.68
N GLN A 77 8.25 19.67 -14.98
CA GLN A 77 7.19 19.73 -16.00
C GLN A 77 6.25 18.51 -15.92
N LEU A 78 6.79 17.29 -15.82
CA LEU A 78 5.99 16.08 -15.74
C LEU A 78 5.11 16.04 -14.47
N ILE A 79 5.62 16.58 -13.35
CA ILE A 79 4.85 16.71 -12.10
C ILE A 79 3.64 17.65 -12.31
N ARG A 80 3.84 18.78 -12.99
CA ARG A 80 2.75 19.72 -13.32
C ARG A 80 1.77 19.17 -14.37
N ASP A 81 2.27 18.38 -15.31
CA ASP A 81 1.42 17.69 -16.30
C ASP A 81 0.54 16.64 -15.62
N THR A 82 1.10 15.90 -14.64
CA THR A 82 0.34 14.97 -13.79
C THR A 82 -0.77 15.71 -13.05
N TRP A 83 -0.49 16.88 -12.48
CA TRP A 83 -1.52 17.71 -11.84
C TRP A 83 -2.60 18.18 -12.82
N THR A 84 -2.19 18.55 -14.04
CA THR A 84 -3.12 18.99 -15.08
C THR A 84 -4.06 17.85 -15.52
N LEU A 85 -3.56 16.62 -15.54
CA LEU A 85 -4.32 15.40 -15.85
C LEU A 85 -5.31 15.05 -14.73
N ASP A 86 -4.87 15.03 -13.47
CA ASP A 86 -5.66 14.51 -12.35
C ASP A 86 -6.69 15.52 -11.83
N ARG A 87 -6.33 16.82 -11.76
CA ARG A 87 -7.15 17.88 -11.14
C ARG A 87 -8.61 17.96 -11.63
N PRO A 88 -8.93 17.81 -12.94
CA PRO A 88 -10.31 17.89 -13.42
C PRO A 88 -11.26 16.85 -12.83
N HIS A 89 -10.74 15.75 -12.28
CA HIS A 89 -11.55 14.66 -11.72
C HIS A 89 -11.82 14.82 -10.22
N LEU A 90 -11.10 15.73 -9.55
CA LEU A 90 -11.16 15.89 -8.10
C LEU A 90 -12.38 16.68 -7.63
N VAL A 91 -12.88 16.33 -6.44
CA VAL A 91 -14.03 17.00 -5.81
C VAL A 91 -13.55 18.19 -4.99
N SER A 92 -14.29 19.30 -5.01
CA SER A 92 -14.00 20.51 -4.25
C SER A 92 -13.97 20.24 -2.74
N LEU A 93 -12.96 20.73 -2.01
CA LEU A 93 -12.88 20.62 -0.55
C LEU A 93 -13.98 21.42 0.18
N ASP A 94 -14.61 22.39 -0.48
CA ASP A 94 -15.70 23.15 0.12
C ASP A 94 -16.95 22.26 0.27
N PRO A 95 -17.43 21.99 1.50
CA PRO A 95 -18.65 21.23 1.71
C PRO A 95 -19.90 21.93 1.13
N ASN A 96 -19.83 23.25 0.89
CA ASN A 96 -20.92 24.03 0.31
C ASN A 96 -20.80 24.18 -1.22
N ASP A 97 -19.80 23.55 -1.85
CA ASP A 97 -19.66 23.59 -3.30
C ASP A 97 -20.89 22.99 -3.99
N LYS A 98 -21.31 23.56 -5.11
CA LYS A 98 -22.47 23.07 -5.87
C LYS A 98 -22.25 21.67 -6.46
N SER A 99 -20.99 21.24 -6.59
CA SER A 99 -20.62 19.89 -7.02
C SER A 99 -20.78 18.83 -5.92
N ARG A 100 -20.91 19.22 -4.64
CA ARG A 100 -21.15 18.30 -3.52
C ARG A 100 -22.58 17.80 -3.52
N LYS A 101 -22.77 16.50 -3.25
CA LYS A 101 -24.12 15.96 -3.00
C LYS A 101 -24.54 16.36 -1.60
N LYS A 102 -25.79 16.81 -1.45
CA LYS A 102 -26.31 17.29 -0.15
C LYS A 102 -26.24 16.21 0.91
N GLU A 103 -26.43 14.96 0.52
CA GLU A 103 -26.39 13.79 1.38
C GLU A 103 -24.99 13.51 1.93
N GLU A 104 -23.93 13.92 1.24
CA GLU A 104 -22.54 13.75 1.70
C GLU A 104 -22.20 14.72 2.84
N VAL A 105 -22.91 15.85 2.95
CA VAL A 105 -22.63 16.90 3.94
C VAL A 105 -23.74 17.08 4.97
N LYS A 106 -24.86 16.40 4.79
CA LYS A 106 -25.94 16.29 5.77
C LYS A 106 -25.38 15.56 6.98
N ASP A 107 -25.39 16.22 8.14
CA ASP A 107 -24.89 15.70 9.42
C ASP A 107 -23.37 15.80 9.66
N VAL A 108 -22.61 16.39 8.74
CA VAL A 108 -21.19 16.70 8.97
C VAL A 108 -21.06 17.75 10.08
N PRO A 109 -20.21 17.52 11.10
CA PRO A 109 -20.02 18.50 12.17
C PRO A 109 -19.46 19.83 11.66
N ASP A 110 -19.81 20.92 12.33
CA ASP A 110 -19.23 22.23 12.04
C ASP A 110 -17.70 22.22 12.25
N LYS A 111 -17.23 21.49 13.27
CA LYS A 111 -15.81 21.37 13.57
C LYS A 111 -15.48 20.04 14.24
N ILE A 112 -14.31 19.49 13.90
CA ILE A 112 -13.65 18.43 14.66
C ILE A 112 -12.57 19.05 15.55
N GLU A 113 -12.55 18.66 16.81
CA GLU A 113 -11.65 19.14 17.85
C GLU A 113 -11.26 18.00 18.81
N SER A 114 -10.32 18.28 19.71
CA SER A 114 -9.90 17.30 20.74
C SER A 114 -11.08 16.75 21.57
N ALA A 115 -12.16 17.52 21.71
CA ALA A 115 -13.34 17.14 22.47
C ALA A 115 -14.28 16.15 21.75
N ASN A 116 -14.17 15.99 20.43
CA ASN A 116 -15.13 15.20 19.64
C ASN A 116 -14.53 14.32 18.53
N TRP A 117 -13.22 14.36 18.30
CA TRP A 117 -12.57 13.65 17.20
C TRP A 117 -12.84 12.14 17.16
N GLY A 118 -12.98 11.52 18.33
CA GLY A 118 -13.17 10.06 18.48
C GLY A 118 -14.62 9.64 18.65
N HIS A 119 -15.58 10.54 18.43
CA HIS A 119 -17.00 10.23 18.58
C HIS A 119 -17.47 9.34 17.41
N GLU A 120 -18.15 8.24 17.71
CA GLU A 120 -18.63 7.24 16.73
C GLU A 120 -19.51 7.82 15.61
N ARG A 121 -20.21 8.93 15.85
CA ARG A 121 -21.05 9.60 14.85
C ARG A 121 -20.25 10.32 13.75
N TYR A 122 -18.97 10.58 14.00
CA TYR A 122 -18.10 11.34 13.10
C TYR A 122 -17.02 10.47 12.47
N LEU A 123 -16.51 9.48 13.20
CA LEU A 123 -15.62 8.47 12.64
C LEU A 123 -16.35 7.67 11.55
N GLY A 124 -15.65 7.35 10.46
CA GLY A 124 -16.24 6.65 9.32
C GLY A 124 -17.17 7.51 8.44
N MET A 125 -17.42 8.77 8.82
CA MET A 125 -18.26 9.68 8.04
C MET A 125 -17.45 10.31 6.91
N LYS A 126 -17.66 9.83 5.67
CA LYS A 126 -16.95 10.33 4.47
C LYS A 126 -16.97 11.85 4.33
N GLY A 127 -18.13 12.47 4.56
CA GLY A 127 -18.30 13.93 4.48
C GLY A 127 -17.51 14.74 5.50
N ALA A 128 -17.03 14.11 6.58
CA ALA A 128 -16.28 14.78 7.62
C ALA A 128 -14.81 15.03 7.26
N TYR A 129 -14.34 14.60 6.08
CA TYR A 129 -12.94 14.71 5.64
C TYR A 129 -12.37 16.11 5.84
N ALA A 130 -13.02 17.14 5.29
CA ALA A 130 -12.53 18.52 5.38
C ALA A 130 -12.40 19.02 6.84
N ARG A 131 -13.22 18.50 7.76
CA ARG A 131 -13.17 18.83 9.19
C ARG A 131 -12.00 18.13 9.87
N TYR A 132 -11.82 16.84 9.61
CA TYR A 132 -10.66 16.09 10.10
C TYR A 132 -9.36 16.63 9.52
N LEU A 133 -9.31 17.02 8.24
CA LEU A 133 -8.13 17.62 7.62
C LEU A 133 -7.71 18.90 8.35
N THR A 134 -8.68 19.79 8.61
CA THR A 134 -8.44 21.01 9.39
C THR A 134 -7.92 20.68 10.80
N PHE A 135 -8.52 19.70 11.46
CA PHE A 135 -8.11 19.24 12.77
C PHE A 135 -6.69 18.67 12.79
N PHE A 136 -6.32 17.81 11.84
CA PHE A 136 -5.00 17.22 11.79
C PHE A 136 -3.91 18.21 11.38
N HIS A 137 -4.20 19.21 10.53
CA HIS A 137 -3.28 20.33 10.33
C HIS A 137 -2.99 21.06 11.65
N GLN A 138 -4.02 21.31 12.47
CA GLN A 138 -3.87 21.96 13.77
C GLN A 138 -3.11 21.09 14.77
N GLU A 139 -3.41 19.79 14.83
CA GLU A 139 -2.75 18.87 15.75
C GLU A 139 -1.28 18.63 15.38
N ILE A 140 -0.95 18.52 14.08
CA ILE A 140 0.44 18.43 13.63
C ILE A 140 1.20 19.72 13.96
N ALA A 141 0.58 20.89 13.79
CA ALA A 141 1.21 22.16 14.19
C ALA A 141 1.44 22.25 15.70
N ARG A 142 0.53 21.67 16.51
CA ARG A 142 0.56 21.73 17.98
C ARG A 142 1.50 20.70 18.62
N LEU A 143 1.49 19.47 18.12
CA LEU A 143 2.21 18.32 18.70
C LEU A 143 3.47 17.93 17.91
N GLY A 144 3.54 18.29 16.64
CA GLY A 144 4.48 17.72 15.69
C GLY A 144 3.96 16.41 15.07
N PRO A 145 4.48 16.02 13.90
CA PRO A 145 3.92 14.94 13.09
C PRO A 145 3.90 13.56 13.78
N LEU A 146 4.99 13.20 14.44
CA LEU A 146 5.12 11.86 15.06
C LEU A 146 4.25 11.71 16.31
N GLU A 147 4.16 12.76 17.12
CA GLU A 147 3.32 12.75 18.32
C GLU A 147 1.83 12.74 17.94
N THR A 148 1.43 13.47 16.89
CA THR A 148 0.07 13.36 16.33
C THR A 148 -0.23 11.94 15.87
N LEU A 149 0.66 11.31 15.09
CA LEU A 149 0.48 9.93 14.62
C LEU A 149 0.33 8.96 15.81
N ASN A 150 1.24 9.02 16.78
CA ASN A 150 1.19 8.14 17.96
C ASN A 150 -0.11 8.34 18.76
N LYS A 151 -0.49 9.59 19.03
CA LYS A 151 -1.69 9.91 19.81
C LYS A 151 -2.97 9.43 19.13
N TYR A 152 -3.13 9.72 17.83
CA TYR A 152 -4.40 9.54 17.14
C TYR A 152 -4.53 8.21 16.40
N VAL A 153 -3.45 7.43 16.25
CA VAL A 153 -3.50 6.14 15.55
C VAL A 153 -3.09 4.96 16.44
N PHE A 154 -2.09 5.12 17.31
CA PHE A 154 -1.50 3.99 18.04
C PHE A 154 -1.77 3.99 19.55
N SER A 155 -2.36 5.07 20.09
CA SER A 155 -2.62 5.13 21.53
C SER A 155 -3.74 4.16 21.96
N PRO A 156 -3.78 3.77 23.24
CA PRO A 156 -4.90 3.01 23.80
C PRO A 156 -6.26 3.66 23.54
N SER A 157 -6.33 4.97 23.76
CA SER A 157 -7.52 5.81 23.54
C SER A 157 -7.99 5.90 22.08
N ALA A 158 -7.12 5.53 21.13
CA ALA A 158 -7.43 5.50 19.72
C ALA A 158 -7.90 4.12 19.24
N ASN A 159 -7.83 3.07 20.07
CA ASN A 159 -8.00 1.69 19.59
C ASN A 159 -8.83 0.78 20.50
N TRP A 160 -8.55 0.70 21.80
CA TRP A 160 -9.21 -0.31 22.65
C TRP A 160 -9.82 0.24 23.93
N GLU A 161 -9.47 1.44 24.35
CA GLU A 161 -10.16 2.12 25.44
C GLU A 161 -11.44 2.79 24.92
N ARG A 162 -12.51 2.74 25.70
CA ARG A 162 -13.73 3.50 25.41
C ARG A 162 -13.40 4.98 25.31
N TRP A 163 -13.77 5.61 24.21
CA TRP A 163 -13.53 7.03 24.02
C TRP A 163 -14.46 7.84 24.91
N LYS A 164 -13.92 8.82 25.62
CA LYS A 164 -14.69 9.69 26.52
C LYS A 164 -14.70 11.11 25.99
N ASN A 165 -15.91 11.66 25.83
CA ASN A 165 -16.03 13.08 25.51
C ASN A 165 -15.79 13.96 26.75
N VAL A 166 -15.77 15.29 26.53
CA VAL A 166 -15.56 16.28 27.59
C VAL A 166 -16.64 16.27 28.68
N ASN A 167 -17.81 15.69 28.42
CA ASN A 167 -18.90 15.54 29.38
C ASN A 167 -18.83 14.21 30.15
N GLY A 168 -17.84 13.36 29.85
CA GLY A 168 -17.67 12.04 30.46
C GLY A 168 -18.54 10.94 29.84
N GLU A 169 -19.22 11.20 28.72
CA GLU A 169 -19.99 10.18 28.01
C GLU A 169 -19.03 9.23 27.28
N GLU A 170 -19.21 7.93 27.51
CA GLU A 170 -18.39 6.88 26.89
C GLU A 170 -18.98 6.45 25.55
N ASN A 171 -18.12 6.33 24.54
CA ASN A 171 -18.42 5.79 23.22
C ASN A 171 -17.58 4.54 22.98
N GLU A 172 -17.91 3.79 21.93
CA GLU A 172 -17.08 2.67 21.49
C GLU A 172 -15.65 3.12 21.12
N PRO A 173 -14.66 2.22 21.19
CA PRO A 173 -13.28 2.55 20.83
C PRO A 173 -13.16 3.07 19.38
N PRO A 174 -12.31 4.08 19.10
CA PRO A 174 -12.21 4.68 17.76
C PRO A 174 -11.71 3.74 16.65
N MET A 175 -11.00 2.66 17.00
CA MET A 175 -10.45 1.65 16.08
C MET A 175 -9.54 2.23 14.99
N MET A 176 -8.69 3.20 15.32
CA MET A 176 -7.87 3.92 14.32
C MET A 176 -6.84 3.04 13.61
N ILE A 177 -6.33 1.98 14.25
CA ILE A 177 -5.45 1.00 13.59
C ILE A 177 -6.18 0.24 12.49
N ASP A 178 -7.44 -0.14 12.73
CA ASP A 178 -8.28 -0.84 11.76
C ASP A 178 -8.55 0.06 10.56
N ARG A 179 -8.94 1.31 10.83
CA ARG A 179 -9.18 2.31 9.79
C ARG A 179 -7.92 2.63 9.00
N LEU A 180 -6.74 2.63 9.62
CA LEU A 180 -5.46 2.87 8.92
C LEU A 180 -5.21 1.81 7.84
N VAL A 181 -5.46 0.54 8.17
CA VAL A 181 -5.31 -0.59 7.23
C VAL A 181 -6.59 -0.87 6.42
N GLY A 182 -7.62 -0.04 6.60
CA GLY A 182 -8.89 -0.12 5.89
C GLY A 182 -8.83 0.31 4.44
N GLY A 183 -9.94 0.09 3.71
CA GLY A 183 -10.11 0.60 2.35
C GLY A 183 -9.02 0.17 1.38
N LEU A 184 -8.51 -1.06 1.42
CA LEU A 184 -7.35 -1.52 0.63
C LEU A 184 -6.05 -0.75 0.92
N PHE A 185 -5.81 -0.43 2.20
CA PHE A 185 -4.62 0.28 2.69
C PHE A 185 -4.47 1.72 2.19
N HIS A 186 -5.51 2.37 1.66
CA HIS A 186 -5.39 3.75 1.18
C HIS A 186 -4.90 4.72 2.27
N PRO A 187 -5.44 4.71 3.52
CA PRO A 187 -4.93 5.57 4.58
C PRO A 187 -3.48 5.24 4.97
N PHE A 188 -3.14 3.96 5.05
CA PHE A 188 -1.78 3.49 5.30
C PHE A 188 -0.79 3.95 4.22
N ILE A 189 -1.18 3.87 2.94
CA ILE A 189 -0.38 4.39 1.83
C ILE A 189 -0.19 5.91 1.97
N HIS A 190 -1.28 6.63 2.24
CA HIS A 190 -1.27 8.09 2.31
C HIS A 190 -0.42 8.63 3.46
N VAL A 191 -0.61 8.08 4.67
CA VAL A 191 0.24 8.39 5.83
C VAL A 191 1.68 7.98 5.55
N GLY A 192 1.92 6.83 4.91
CA GLY A 192 3.23 6.37 4.47
C GLY A 192 3.96 7.39 3.59
N PHE A 193 3.28 7.97 2.60
CA PHE A 193 3.80 9.07 1.78
C PHE A 193 4.15 10.31 2.62
N GLY A 194 3.27 10.72 3.53
CA GLY A 194 3.54 11.86 4.42
C GLY A 194 4.79 11.65 5.27
N LEU A 195 4.99 10.44 5.78
CA LEU A 195 6.17 10.07 6.58
C LEU A 195 7.45 10.00 5.74
N GLU A 196 7.40 9.32 4.60
CA GLU A 196 8.56 9.10 3.73
C GLU A 196 9.16 10.40 3.21
N PHE A 197 8.31 11.33 2.78
CA PHE A 197 8.70 12.60 2.19
C PHE A 197 8.76 13.73 3.23
N ASN A 198 8.59 13.41 4.52
CA ASN A 198 8.53 14.39 5.60
C ASN A 198 7.54 15.53 5.31
N ASP A 199 6.41 15.20 4.68
CA ASP A 199 5.41 16.17 4.24
C ASP A 199 4.24 16.23 5.23
N ARG A 200 4.14 17.36 5.94
CA ARG A 200 3.08 17.57 6.93
C ARG A 200 1.68 17.69 6.33
N VAL A 201 1.61 18.08 5.05
CA VAL A 201 0.33 18.29 4.37
C VAL A 201 -0.28 16.93 4.03
N VAL A 202 0.47 16.08 3.34
CA VAL A 202 0.09 14.71 2.99
C VAL A 202 -0.11 13.86 4.24
N LEU A 203 0.66 14.08 5.31
CA LEU A 203 0.41 13.41 6.59
C LEU A 203 -0.96 13.79 7.18
N ALA A 204 -1.35 15.07 7.14
CA ALA A 204 -2.66 15.50 7.60
C ALA A 204 -3.79 14.92 6.74
N GLU A 205 -3.60 14.87 5.41
CA GLU A 205 -4.53 14.23 4.47
C GLU A 205 -4.74 12.75 4.81
N GLY A 206 -3.66 12.00 5.03
CA GLY A 206 -3.75 10.57 5.36
C GLY A 206 -4.35 10.27 6.74
N LEU A 207 -4.10 11.12 7.75
CA LEU A 207 -4.74 10.99 9.06
C LEU A 207 -6.24 11.32 9.00
N ALA A 208 -6.62 12.32 8.20
CA ALA A 208 -8.01 12.64 7.96
C ALA A 208 -8.73 11.52 7.19
N GLU A 209 -8.07 10.96 6.17
CA GLU A 209 -8.52 9.77 5.46
C GLU A 209 -8.72 8.61 6.44
N THR A 210 -7.76 8.35 7.32
CA THR A 210 -7.88 7.32 8.37
C THR A 210 -9.14 7.52 9.22
N ALA A 211 -9.43 8.74 9.69
CA ALA A 211 -10.59 8.98 10.56
C ALA A 211 -11.94 8.75 9.86
N ILE A 212 -12.03 9.00 8.54
CA ILE A 212 -13.28 8.87 7.79
C ILE A 212 -13.48 7.48 7.15
N HIS A 213 -12.49 6.60 7.21
CA HIS A 213 -12.65 5.23 6.73
C HIS A 213 -13.46 4.39 7.69
N SER A 214 -14.35 3.55 7.17
CA SER A 214 -15.11 2.58 7.96
C SER A 214 -14.19 1.47 8.48
N ASP A 215 -14.47 1.04 9.71
CA ASP A 215 -13.86 -0.09 10.41
C ASP A 215 -14.66 -1.40 10.25
N GLU A 216 -15.84 -1.36 9.63
CA GLU A 216 -16.79 -2.49 9.62
C GLU A 216 -16.24 -3.77 8.96
N LEU A 217 -15.47 -3.63 7.88
CA LEU A 217 -15.01 -4.77 7.08
C LEU A 217 -13.89 -5.56 7.78
N ASN A 218 -13.09 -4.88 8.60
CA ASN A 218 -11.91 -5.45 9.24
C ASN A 218 -12.16 -5.73 10.74
N LEU A 219 -13.19 -5.13 11.35
CA LEU A 219 -13.57 -5.34 12.75
C LEU A 219 -13.68 -6.83 13.15
N PRO A 220 -14.22 -7.75 12.32
CA PRO A 220 -14.21 -9.17 12.67
C PRO A 220 -12.81 -9.74 12.90
N LEU A 221 -11.78 -9.20 12.26
CA LEU A 221 -10.38 -9.61 12.37
C LEU A 221 -9.63 -8.84 13.46
N ILE A 222 -9.78 -7.51 13.47
CA ILE A 222 -9.07 -6.59 14.37
C ILE A 222 -10.08 -6.05 15.38
N THR A 223 -10.31 -6.79 16.46
CA THR A 223 -11.20 -6.34 17.54
C THR A 223 -10.44 -5.45 18.53
N PRO A 224 -11.12 -4.60 19.33
CA PRO A 224 -10.50 -3.89 20.44
C PRO A 224 -9.69 -4.82 21.37
N GLN A 225 -10.26 -5.99 21.69
CA GLN A 225 -9.63 -6.98 22.55
C GLN A 225 -8.36 -7.54 21.92
N TYR A 226 -8.41 -7.90 20.63
CA TYR A 226 -7.26 -8.44 19.94
C TYR A 226 -6.14 -7.40 19.77
N ALA A 227 -6.49 -6.14 19.44
CA ALA A 227 -5.51 -5.04 19.39
C ALA A 227 -4.82 -4.82 20.75
N HIS A 228 -5.57 -4.89 21.85
CA HIS A 228 -5.03 -4.85 23.20
C HIS A 228 -4.11 -6.04 23.49
N GLU A 229 -4.54 -7.27 23.15
CA GLU A 229 -3.76 -8.51 23.37
C GLU A 229 -2.42 -8.52 22.62
N ILE A 230 -2.36 -7.95 21.41
CA ILE A 230 -1.10 -7.81 20.66
C ILE A 230 -0.06 -6.98 21.42
N ILE A 231 -0.50 -5.92 22.11
CA ILE A 231 0.38 -5.00 22.84
C ILE A 231 0.64 -5.51 24.27
N HIS A 232 -0.35 -6.13 24.89
CA HIS A 232 -0.34 -6.64 26.25
C HIS A 232 -0.68 -8.14 26.27
N PRO A 233 0.25 -9.01 25.86
CA PRO A 233 -0.01 -10.44 25.82
C PRO A 233 -0.26 -10.96 27.25
N SER A 234 -1.41 -11.61 27.45
CA SER A 234 -1.85 -12.17 28.75
C SER A 234 -0.96 -13.32 29.26
N HIS A 235 -0.15 -13.90 28.37
CA HIS A 235 0.85 -14.91 28.68
C HIS A 235 2.21 -14.44 28.18
N PRO A 236 3.31 -14.70 28.93
CA PRO A 236 4.64 -14.51 28.37
C PRO A 236 4.69 -15.28 27.04
N ILE A 237 5.17 -14.61 25.99
CA ILE A 237 5.42 -15.26 24.69
C ILE A 237 6.24 -16.51 25.03
N PRO A 238 5.73 -17.73 24.77
CA PRO A 238 6.35 -18.95 25.28
C PRO A 238 7.84 -18.97 24.97
N ASP A 239 8.69 -19.23 25.96
CA ASP A 239 10.16 -19.32 25.80
C ASP A 239 10.62 -20.34 24.74
N HIS A 240 9.70 -21.17 24.24
CA HIS A 240 9.90 -22.17 23.19
C HIS A 240 9.64 -21.61 21.77
N LEU A 241 9.19 -20.37 21.65
CA LEU A 241 9.26 -19.54 20.45
C LEU A 241 10.50 -18.63 20.52
N GLN A 242 11.66 -19.20 20.89
CA GLN A 242 12.94 -18.48 20.86
C GLN A 242 13.09 -17.75 19.52
N PRO A 243 13.24 -16.41 19.48
CA PRO A 243 13.27 -15.71 18.22
C PRO A 243 14.51 -16.06 17.39
N ARG A 244 14.18 -16.66 16.25
CA ARG A 244 14.95 -16.86 15.01
C ARG A 244 14.15 -17.69 13.99
N LEU A 245 13.08 -18.38 14.43
CA LEU A 245 12.46 -19.60 13.83
C LEU A 245 10.92 -19.71 14.05
N GLY A 246 10.14 -18.65 13.79
CA GLY A 246 8.68 -18.77 13.57
C GLY A 246 8.35 -19.24 12.14
N ARG A 247 7.07 -19.52 11.83
CA ARG A 247 6.69 -19.80 10.42
C ARG A 247 6.93 -18.55 9.58
N SER A 248 7.48 -18.75 8.38
CA SER A 248 7.60 -17.66 7.41
C SER A 248 6.24 -17.25 6.84
N LEU A 249 6.11 -16.04 6.31
CA LEU A 249 4.89 -15.61 5.63
C LEU A 249 4.51 -16.50 4.43
N LEU A 250 5.49 -17.07 3.71
CA LEU A 250 5.24 -18.03 2.63
C LEU A 250 4.70 -19.36 3.18
N GLU A 251 5.17 -19.81 4.34
CA GLU A 251 4.66 -21.03 5.00
C GLU A 251 3.24 -20.81 5.52
N ILE A 252 2.99 -19.67 6.14
CA ILE A 252 1.66 -19.24 6.58
C ILE A 252 0.68 -19.18 5.41
N TYR A 253 1.10 -18.60 4.28
CA TYR A 253 0.27 -18.55 3.08
C TYR A 253 0.04 -19.95 2.48
N SER A 254 1.05 -20.82 2.48
CA SER A 254 0.91 -22.21 2.05
C SER A 254 -0.12 -22.97 2.91
N ILE A 255 -0.15 -22.74 4.23
CA ILE A 255 -1.18 -23.29 5.12
C ILE A 255 -2.56 -22.72 4.77
N LEU A 256 -2.68 -21.42 4.50
CA LEU A 256 -3.94 -20.77 4.12
C LEU A 256 -4.54 -21.40 2.85
N LEU A 257 -3.72 -21.69 1.84
CA LEU A 257 -4.14 -22.31 0.57
C LEU A 257 -4.82 -23.67 0.78
N HIS A 258 -4.32 -24.45 1.75
CA HIS A 258 -4.76 -25.83 2.00
C HIS A 258 -5.74 -25.97 3.17
N SER A 259 -6.06 -24.89 3.87
CA SER A 259 -6.94 -24.93 5.03
C SER A 259 -8.41 -25.11 4.62
N PRO A 260 -9.12 -26.19 5.03
CA PRO A 260 -10.55 -26.32 4.78
C PRO A 260 -11.36 -25.23 5.50
N ASP A 261 -10.88 -24.79 6.66
CA ASP A 261 -11.55 -23.79 7.51
C ASP A 261 -11.47 -22.36 6.94
N LEU A 262 -10.60 -22.14 5.96
CA LEU A 262 -10.44 -20.87 5.25
C LEU A 262 -10.91 -20.95 3.80
N ALA A 263 -11.73 -21.94 3.45
CA ALA A 263 -12.26 -22.07 2.09
C ALA A 263 -13.02 -20.82 1.64
N PRO A 264 -12.78 -20.29 0.42
CA PRO A 264 -13.57 -19.21 -0.12
C PRO A 264 -14.99 -19.71 -0.38
N VAL A 265 -15.96 -18.79 -0.34
CA VAL A 265 -17.33 -19.11 -0.79
C VAL A 265 -17.33 -19.38 -2.30
N PRO A 266 -18.30 -20.14 -2.84
CA PRO A 266 -18.43 -20.33 -4.29
C PRO A 266 -18.38 -19.02 -5.07
N TYR A 267 -17.82 -19.06 -6.28
CA TYR A 267 -17.75 -17.86 -7.13
C TYR A 267 -19.15 -17.36 -7.50
N ASP A 268 -19.39 -16.09 -7.25
CA ASP A 268 -20.55 -15.35 -7.74
C ASP A 268 -20.04 -14.06 -8.41
N GLU A 269 -20.41 -13.88 -9.67
CA GLU A 269 -20.03 -12.71 -10.48
C GLU A 269 -20.68 -11.42 -9.99
N ASN A 270 -21.84 -11.51 -9.31
CA ASN A 270 -22.59 -10.35 -8.82
C ASN A 270 -22.09 -9.84 -7.46
N SER A 271 -21.32 -10.66 -6.73
CA SER A 271 -20.74 -10.27 -5.46
C SER A 271 -19.76 -9.11 -5.66
N SER A 272 -19.85 -8.09 -4.80
CA SER A 272 -18.84 -7.01 -4.77
C SER A 272 -17.55 -7.48 -4.08
N ILE A 273 -16.48 -6.66 -4.14
CA ILE A 273 -15.29 -6.94 -3.31
C ILE A 273 -15.64 -6.89 -1.81
N ASN A 274 -16.49 -5.95 -1.39
CA ASN A 274 -16.86 -5.81 0.02
C ASN A 274 -17.62 -7.03 0.52
N ASP A 275 -18.48 -7.63 -0.31
CA ASP A 275 -19.18 -8.87 0.02
C ASP A 275 -18.18 -10.02 0.21
N ARG A 276 -17.21 -10.16 -0.71
CA ARG A 276 -16.17 -11.19 -0.60
C ARG A 276 -15.26 -11.00 0.62
N ILE A 277 -14.94 -9.77 0.99
CA ILE A 277 -14.20 -9.44 2.22
C ILE A 277 -15.01 -9.85 3.46
N LYS A 278 -16.32 -9.59 3.49
CA LYS A 278 -17.20 -10.04 4.59
C LYS A 278 -17.23 -11.57 4.66
N TYR A 279 -17.48 -12.25 3.55
CA TYR A 279 -17.51 -13.72 3.47
C TYR A 279 -16.18 -14.39 3.84
N ALA A 280 -15.06 -13.68 3.69
CA ALA A 280 -13.73 -14.14 4.10
C ALA A 280 -13.51 -14.12 5.62
N THR A 281 -14.39 -13.47 6.38
CA THR A 281 -14.33 -13.37 7.85
C THR A 281 -15.46 -14.11 8.58
N GLU A 282 -16.54 -14.45 7.87
CA GLU A 282 -17.71 -15.15 8.42
C GLU A 282 -17.45 -16.63 8.80
N GLY A 283 -18.38 -17.24 9.54
CA GLY A 283 -18.37 -18.68 9.81
C GLY A 283 -17.18 -19.17 10.64
N GLY A 284 -16.57 -18.30 11.45
CA GLY A 284 -15.37 -18.60 12.25
C GLY A 284 -14.05 -18.35 11.52
N LYS A 285 -14.08 -17.95 10.24
CA LYS A 285 -12.86 -17.66 9.47
C LYS A 285 -12.02 -16.56 10.09
N ALA A 286 -12.62 -15.49 10.61
CA ALA A 286 -11.89 -14.42 11.28
C ALA A 286 -10.98 -14.93 12.42
N GLU A 287 -11.48 -15.84 13.24
CA GLU A 287 -10.71 -16.44 14.33
C GLU A 287 -9.60 -17.36 13.79
N ASN A 288 -9.87 -18.10 12.73
CA ASN A 288 -8.87 -18.95 12.09
C ASN A 288 -7.77 -18.15 11.38
N VAL A 289 -8.11 -17.00 10.79
CA VAL A 289 -7.12 -16.06 10.21
C VAL A 289 -6.26 -15.46 11.33
N ARG A 290 -6.84 -15.05 12.46
CA ARG A 290 -6.06 -14.59 13.63
C ARG A 290 -5.10 -15.66 14.13
N LYS A 291 -5.58 -16.88 14.38
CA LYS A 291 -4.74 -18.01 14.82
C LYS A 291 -3.59 -18.26 13.86
N LEU A 292 -3.86 -18.23 12.56
CA LEU A 292 -2.83 -18.40 11.54
C LEU A 292 -1.82 -17.24 11.53
N ALA A 293 -2.28 -16.00 11.74
CA ALA A 293 -1.40 -14.84 11.88
C ALA A 293 -0.53 -14.89 13.14
N GLU A 294 -0.93 -15.63 14.19
CA GLU A 294 -0.10 -15.85 15.39
C GLU A 294 1.15 -16.69 15.15
N ASP A 295 1.16 -17.51 14.10
CA ASP A 295 2.36 -18.27 13.73
C ASP A 295 3.50 -17.38 13.20
N TRP A 296 3.19 -16.14 12.81
CA TRP A 296 4.21 -15.16 12.45
C TRP A 296 4.81 -14.54 13.71
N SER A 297 6.02 -15.01 14.05
CA SER A 297 6.78 -14.51 15.19
C SER A 297 7.17 -13.05 15.00
N LEU A 298 6.85 -12.21 16.00
CA LEU A 298 7.13 -10.76 16.03
C LEU A 298 7.62 -10.36 17.43
N THR A 299 8.64 -11.04 17.93
CA THR A 299 9.28 -10.75 19.23
C THR A 299 9.96 -9.38 19.24
N ASP A 300 10.34 -8.91 20.43
CA ASP A 300 11.08 -7.65 20.56
C ASP A 300 12.43 -7.68 19.81
N GLU A 301 13.12 -8.82 19.81
CA GLU A 301 14.37 -9.02 19.04
C GLU A 301 14.12 -8.93 17.53
N GLU A 302 13.09 -9.61 17.02
CA GLU A 302 12.74 -9.57 15.59
C GLU A 302 12.17 -8.23 15.11
N LEU A 303 11.81 -7.34 16.04
CA LEU A 303 11.25 -6.02 15.74
C LEU A 303 12.20 -4.86 16.04
N ASN A 304 13.41 -5.13 16.54
CA ASN A 304 14.39 -4.09 16.82
C ASN A 304 14.96 -3.48 15.51
N ASP A 305 15.79 -2.44 15.64
CA ASP A 305 16.39 -1.74 14.49
C ASP A 305 17.68 -2.38 13.94
N ASP A 306 18.11 -3.51 14.49
CA ASP A 306 19.26 -4.24 14.01
C ASP A 306 19.01 -4.82 12.62
N LYS A 307 20.09 -5.19 11.92
CA LYS A 307 20.01 -5.81 10.58
C LYS A 307 19.15 -7.09 10.57
N ASP A 308 19.10 -7.79 11.69
CA ASP A 308 18.37 -9.04 11.87
C ASP A 308 16.98 -8.82 12.50
N GLY A 309 16.61 -7.57 12.80
CA GLY A 309 15.30 -7.17 13.32
C GLY A 309 14.24 -7.05 12.22
N TRP A 310 13.45 -5.98 12.24
CA TRP A 310 12.23 -5.86 11.41
C TRP A 310 12.51 -5.93 9.90
N LYS A 311 13.74 -5.66 9.46
CA LYS A 311 14.15 -5.76 8.04
C LYS A 311 13.99 -7.17 7.48
N ARG A 312 14.21 -8.22 8.29
CA ARG A 312 13.96 -9.61 7.88
C ARG A 312 12.47 -9.87 7.67
N LYS A 313 11.62 -9.31 8.55
CA LYS A 313 10.15 -9.37 8.40
C LYS A 313 9.69 -8.63 7.15
N PHE A 314 10.35 -7.53 6.81
CA PHE A 314 10.09 -6.80 5.58
C PHE A 314 10.50 -7.57 4.31
N GLU A 315 11.60 -8.33 4.33
CA GLU A 315 11.96 -9.24 3.23
C GLU A 315 10.84 -10.27 2.97
N GLU A 316 10.31 -10.89 4.03
CA GLU A 316 9.19 -11.83 3.93
C GLU A 316 7.95 -11.19 3.30
N VAL A 317 7.62 -9.95 3.72
CA VAL A 317 6.51 -9.19 3.14
C VAL A 317 6.76 -8.94 1.66
N ALA A 318 7.94 -8.41 1.30
CA ALA A 318 8.30 -8.02 -0.06
C ALA A 318 8.21 -9.19 -1.05
N ILE A 319 8.73 -10.37 -0.66
CA ILE A 319 8.66 -11.56 -1.52
C ILE A 319 7.22 -12.08 -1.65
N LEU A 320 6.47 -12.16 -0.54
CA LEU A 320 5.08 -12.64 -0.57
C LEU A 320 4.20 -11.75 -1.46
N VAL A 321 4.23 -10.43 -1.27
CA VAL A 321 3.35 -9.53 -2.06
C VAL A 321 3.74 -9.49 -3.54
N THR A 322 5.01 -9.68 -3.87
CA THR A 322 5.47 -9.77 -5.27
C THR A 322 4.92 -11.03 -5.94
N LEU A 323 4.98 -12.17 -5.23
CA LEU A 323 4.43 -13.44 -5.70
C LEU A 323 2.90 -13.41 -5.77
N LEU A 324 2.21 -12.78 -4.83
CA LEU A 324 0.76 -12.62 -4.88
C LEU A 324 0.31 -11.76 -6.07
N ALA A 325 1.01 -10.65 -6.33
CA ALA A 325 0.65 -9.74 -7.41
C ALA A 325 0.91 -10.35 -8.79
N CYS A 326 2.05 -11.01 -9.01
CA CYS A 326 2.51 -11.41 -10.34
C CYS A 326 2.71 -12.92 -10.55
N GLY A 327 2.65 -13.72 -9.48
CA GLY A 327 2.85 -15.17 -9.50
C GLY A 327 1.57 -15.98 -9.37
N THR A 328 0.39 -15.37 -9.49
CA THR A 328 -0.92 -16.03 -9.29
C THR A 328 -1.67 -16.34 -10.59
N GLY A 329 -1.01 -16.19 -11.74
CA GLY A 329 -1.59 -16.46 -13.06
C GLY A 329 -1.61 -17.94 -13.47
N ARG A 330 -1.90 -18.22 -14.75
CA ARG A 330 -1.86 -19.59 -15.33
C ARG A 330 -0.96 -19.62 -16.56
N LYS A 331 -0.01 -20.56 -16.62
CA LYS A 331 1.05 -20.67 -17.67
C LYS A 331 0.58 -20.66 -19.14
N VAL A 332 -0.68 -20.99 -19.43
CA VAL A 332 -1.23 -21.08 -20.80
C VAL A 332 -2.37 -20.08 -21.04
N LYS A 333 -2.59 -19.15 -20.10
CA LYS A 333 -3.63 -18.12 -20.21
C LYS A 333 -3.00 -16.73 -20.29
N GLU A 334 -3.80 -15.76 -20.66
CA GLU A 334 -3.40 -14.35 -20.65
C GLU A 334 -3.03 -13.90 -19.23
N LEU A 335 -2.15 -12.90 -19.14
CA LEU A 335 -1.78 -12.28 -17.87
C LEU A 335 -3.01 -11.65 -17.21
N LYS A 336 -3.22 -11.95 -15.93
CA LYS A 336 -4.26 -11.37 -15.08
C LYS A 336 -3.67 -10.99 -13.73
N ILE A 337 -3.08 -9.80 -13.67
CA ILE A 337 -2.56 -9.18 -12.45
C ILE A 337 -3.74 -8.51 -11.74
N ASP A 338 -4.08 -9.06 -10.59
CA ASP A 338 -5.24 -8.68 -9.78
C ASP A 338 -5.03 -7.32 -9.11
N PHE A 339 -5.98 -6.41 -9.30
CA PHE A 339 -5.96 -5.05 -8.75
C PHE A 339 -5.78 -5.03 -7.23
N PHE A 340 -6.45 -5.93 -6.51
CA PHE A 340 -6.48 -5.97 -5.04
C PHE A 340 -5.22 -6.62 -4.46
N LEU A 341 -4.67 -7.65 -5.12
CA LEU A 341 -3.38 -8.23 -4.73
C LEU A 341 -2.23 -7.26 -5.02
N MET A 342 -2.28 -6.55 -6.16
CA MET A 342 -1.33 -5.48 -6.46
C MET A 342 -1.41 -4.34 -5.42
N HIS A 343 -2.58 -4.07 -4.82
CA HIS A 343 -2.66 -3.11 -3.71
C HIS A 343 -1.78 -3.51 -2.53
N THR A 344 -1.67 -4.81 -2.19
CA THR A 344 -0.75 -5.30 -1.14
C THR A 344 0.73 -5.06 -1.50
N LEU A 345 1.08 -5.10 -2.80
CA LEU A 345 2.41 -4.74 -3.29
C LEU A 345 2.65 -3.22 -3.16
N THR A 346 1.68 -2.39 -3.53
CA THR A 346 1.83 -0.94 -3.47
C THR A 346 1.75 -0.34 -2.06
N SER A 347 1.10 -1.01 -1.12
CA SER A 347 1.10 -0.61 0.28
C SER A 347 2.38 -1.05 1.00
N SER A 348 2.87 -2.27 0.74
CA SER A 348 4.02 -2.82 1.47
C SER A 348 5.28 -1.96 1.46
N ILE A 349 5.54 -1.18 0.39
CA ILE A 349 6.68 -0.26 0.31
C ILE A 349 6.75 0.73 1.49
N PHE A 350 5.60 1.03 2.11
CA PHE A 350 5.52 1.97 3.23
C PHE A 350 5.80 1.33 4.59
N VAL A 351 5.81 0.00 4.74
CA VAL A 351 6.21 -0.66 6.01
C VAL A 351 7.51 -0.06 6.59
N PRO A 352 8.62 0.08 5.84
CA PRO A 352 9.85 0.69 6.33
C PRO A 352 9.76 2.20 6.67
N THR A 353 8.69 2.92 6.28
CA THR A 353 8.48 4.31 6.74
C THR A 353 7.98 4.36 8.18
N TYR A 354 7.20 3.35 8.58
CA TYR A 354 6.63 3.26 9.93
C TYR A 354 7.60 2.64 10.92
N MET A 355 8.33 1.58 10.54
CA MET A 355 9.12 0.82 11.50
C MET A 355 10.08 1.68 12.32
N PRO A 356 10.91 2.58 11.75
CA PRO A 356 11.88 3.36 12.53
C PRO A 356 11.26 4.36 13.51
N ILE A 357 10.00 4.76 13.31
CA ILE A 357 9.34 5.82 14.11
C ILE A 357 8.42 5.27 15.20
N LEU A 358 8.09 3.97 15.15
CA LEU A 358 7.20 3.31 16.09
C LEU A 358 7.99 2.60 17.19
N SER A 359 7.40 2.55 18.39
CA SER A 359 7.85 1.66 19.46
C SER A 359 7.66 0.20 19.06
N ILE A 360 8.41 -0.72 19.67
CA ILE A 360 8.31 -2.16 19.38
C ILE A 360 6.86 -2.70 19.49
N PRO A 361 6.08 -2.38 20.53
CA PRO A 361 4.68 -2.80 20.59
C PRO A 361 3.83 -2.27 19.43
N ASN A 362 4.05 -1.02 18.99
CA ASN A 362 3.32 -0.44 17.87
C ASN A 362 3.77 -1.02 16.52
N ARG A 363 5.05 -1.38 16.37
CA ARG A 363 5.54 -2.16 15.20
C ARG A 363 4.79 -3.49 15.11
N ARG A 364 4.63 -4.19 16.24
CA ARG A 364 3.89 -5.45 16.31
C ARG A 364 2.42 -5.28 15.93
N LEU A 365 1.75 -4.30 16.54
CA LEU A 365 0.34 -3.98 16.24
C LEU A 365 0.15 -3.70 14.74
N LEU A 366 1.00 -2.85 14.16
CA LEU A 366 0.93 -2.50 12.75
C LEU A 366 1.14 -3.70 11.83
N LEU A 367 2.19 -4.49 12.08
CA LEU A 367 2.52 -5.65 11.24
C LEU A 367 1.45 -6.75 11.34
N LYS A 368 0.89 -7.03 12.52
CA LYS A 368 -0.24 -7.97 12.67
C LYS A 368 -1.48 -7.47 11.94
N ALA A 369 -1.87 -6.20 12.13
CA ALA A 369 -3.00 -5.60 11.42
C ALA A 369 -2.82 -5.66 9.89
N TYR A 370 -1.62 -5.33 9.41
CA TYR A 370 -1.27 -5.42 7.99
C TYR A 370 -1.39 -6.84 7.45
N LEU A 371 -0.84 -7.83 8.17
CA LEU A 371 -0.92 -9.24 7.77
C LEU A 371 -2.37 -9.74 7.72
N LEU A 372 -3.20 -9.42 8.72
CA LEU A 372 -4.60 -9.83 8.74
C LEU A 372 -5.38 -9.35 7.53
N VAL A 373 -5.23 -8.06 7.17
CA VAL A 373 -5.89 -7.49 5.98
C VAL A 373 -5.33 -8.10 4.69
N LEU A 374 -4.03 -8.36 4.61
CA LEU A 374 -3.41 -9.05 3.47
C LEU A 374 -3.99 -10.46 3.27
N LEU A 375 -4.03 -11.28 4.32
CA LEU A 375 -4.57 -12.64 4.25
C LEU A 375 -6.07 -12.62 3.93
N ASN A 376 -6.83 -11.71 4.54
CA ASN A 376 -8.26 -11.55 4.25
C ASN A 376 -8.51 -11.15 2.80
N THR A 377 -7.70 -10.24 2.27
CA THR A 377 -7.74 -9.86 0.85
C THR A 377 -7.50 -11.10 -0.02
N ALA A 378 -6.46 -11.89 0.26
CA ALA A 378 -6.18 -13.10 -0.51
C ALA A 378 -7.33 -14.13 -0.46
N ILE A 379 -8.00 -14.31 0.69
CA ILE A 379 -9.19 -15.17 0.80
C ILE A 379 -10.34 -14.60 -0.03
N ALA A 380 -10.60 -13.28 0.05
CA ALA A 380 -11.62 -12.60 -0.74
C ALA A 380 -11.35 -12.68 -2.26
N ARG A 381 -10.08 -12.88 -2.66
CA ARG A 381 -9.68 -13.13 -4.05
C ARG A 381 -9.67 -14.61 -4.45
N GLY A 382 -10.22 -15.49 -3.61
CA GLY A 382 -10.36 -16.93 -3.89
C GLY A 382 -9.16 -17.79 -3.48
N ARG A 383 -8.26 -17.27 -2.63
CA ARG A 383 -6.99 -17.92 -2.22
C ARG A 383 -6.13 -18.32 -3.42
N PRO A 384 -5.69 -17.35 -4.23
CA PRO A 384 -4.97 -17.65 -5.46
C PRO A 384 -3.67 -18.40 -5.20
N ALA A 385 -3.50 -19.54 -5.85
CA ALA A 385 -2.27 -20.32 -5.75
C ALA A 385 -1.09 -19.53 -6.33
N ILE A 386 0.02 -19.53 -5.60
CA ILE A 386 1.29 -18.97 -6.10
C ILE A 386 1.97 -20.04 -6.96
N ASP A 387 2.37 -19.67 -8.16
CA ASP A 387 3.19 -20.44 -9.09
C ASP A 387 4.56 -19.74 -9.24
N PRO A 388 5.58 -20.14 -8.46
CA PRO A 388 6.93 -19.60 -8.57
C PRO A 388 7.55 -19.83 -9.95
N GLU A 389 7.16 -20.90 -10.65
CA GLU A 389 7.67 -21.18 -11.98
C GLU A 389 7.11 -20.24 -13.04
N LEU A 390 5.85 -19.84 -12.90
CA LEU A 390 5.22 -18.86 -13.77
C LEU A 390 5.95 -17.52 -13.72
N ILE A 391 6.13 -16.92 -12.54
CA ILE A 391 6.75 -15.59 -12.44
C ILE A 391 8.21 -15.61 -12.92
N MET A 392 8.92 -16.71 -12.69
CA MET A 392 10.29 -16.89 -13.16
C MET A 392 10.37 -17.24 -14.66
N SER A 393 9.25 -17.56 -15.31
CA SER A 393 9.17 -17.74 -16.77
C SER A 393 9.08 -16.42 -17.54
N TYR A 394 8.65 -15.32 -16.88
CA TYR A 394 8.59 -13.99 -17.51
C TYR A 394 9.97 -13.49 -17.91
N ASP A 395 10.05 -12.57 -18.87
CA ASP A 395 11.32 -12.07 -19.40
C ASP A 395 12.21 -11.48 -18.28
N PRO A 396 13.46 -11.96 -18.07
CA PRO A 396 14.40 -11.34 -17.13
C PRO A 396 14.98 -10.02 -17.62
N PHE A 397 14.84 -9.71 -18.92
CA PHE A 397 15.36 -8.50 -19.54
C PHE A 397 14.25 -7.77 -20.31
N PRO A 398 13.13 -7.42 -19.64
CA PRO A 398 12.03 -6.73 -20.31
C PRO A 398 12.54 -5.40 -20.88
N VAL A 399 12.20 -5.13 -22.13
CA VAL A 399 12.55 -3.89 -22.83
C VAL A 399 11.34 -3.36 -23.55
N ALA A 400 11.23 -2.04 -23.59
CA ALA A 400 10.14 -1.37 -24.26
C ALA A 400 10.05 -1.80 -25.75
N PRO A 401 8.84 -2.05 -26.28
CA PRO A 401 8.63 -2.41 -27.68
C PRO A 401 9.31 -1.43 -28.64
N GLY A 402 9.82 -1.93 -29.77
CA GLY A 402 10.52 -1.12 -30.77
C GLY A 402 11.92 -0.64 -30.39
N SER A 403 12.35 -0.74 -29.13
CA SER A 403 13.63 -0.17 -28.66
C SER A 403 14.89 -0.80 -29.27
N LYS A 404 14.82 -2.06 -29.74
CA LYS A 404 15.97 -2.76 -30.37
C LYS A 404 16.45 -2.09 -31.66
N GLY A 405 15.55 -1.45 -32.40
CA GLY A 405 15.88 -0.77 -33.67
C GLY A 405 16.45 0.64 -33.50
N LEU A 406 16.36 1.22 -32.29
CA LEU A 406 16.74 2.60 -32.02
C LEU A 406 18.26 2.78 -31.78
N VAL A 407 18.96 1.71 -31.40
CA VAL A 407 20.39 1.74 -31.11
C VAL A 407 21.17 1.15 -32.28
N LYS A 408 22.11 1.92 -32.84
CA LYS A 408 23.03 1.48 -33.90
C LYS A 408 24.47 1.49 -33.37
N PRO A 409 24.92 0.44 -32.67
CA PRO A 409 26.26 0.43 -32.09
C PRO A 409 27.34 0.45 -33.16
N GLN A 410 28.37 1.28 -32.95
CA GLN A 410 29.57 1.24 -33.77
C GLN A 410 30.44 0.05 -33.36
N ARG A 411 30.69 -0.85 -34.30
CA ARG A 411 31.49 -2.07 -34.07
C ARG A 411 32.88 -1.69 -33.56
N GLY A 412 33.29 -2.27 -32.44
CA GLY A 412 34.60 -2.02 -31.81
C GLY A 412 34.69 -0.74 -30.97
N ALA A 413 33.65 0.09 -30.95
CA ALA A 413 33.59 1.32 -30.14
C ALA A 413 32.59 1.23 -28.97
N VAL A 414 31.98 0.05 -28.73
CA VAL A 414 31.02 -0.18 -27.64
C VAL A 414 31.37 -1.46 -26.87
N VAL A 415 31.02 -1.49 -25.59
CA VAL A 415 31.11 -2.69 -24.75
C VAL A 415 29.84 -3.53 -24.94
N GLY A 416 30.02 -4.84 -25.17
CA GLY A 416 28.90 -5.79 -25.31
C GLY A 416 28.08 -5.57 -26.58
N SER A 417 26.78 -5.89 -26.53
CA SER A 417 25.83 -5.76 -27.64
C SER A 417 24.61 -4.94 -27.21
N PRO A 418 24.70 -3.60 -27.14
CA PRO A 418 23.65 -2.74 -26.58
C PRO A 418 22.32 -2.77 -27.39
N ASP A 419 22.32 -3.36 -28.57
CA ASP A 419 21.15 -3.70 -29.39
C ASP A 419 20.37 -4.93 -28.87
N LYS A 420 21.02 -5.78 -28.06
CA LYS A 420 20.40 -6.95 -27.42
C LYS A 420 19.87 -6.60 -26.03
N LYS A 421 18.71 -7.17 -25.69
CA LYS A 421 18.04 -6.89 -24.41
C LYS A 421 18.82 -7.36 -23.18
N ASP A 422 19.52 -8.48 -23.29
CA ASP A 422 20.35 -9.08 -22.24
C ASP A 422 21.66 -8.33 -21.97
N SER A 423 21.97 -7.32 -22.79
CA SER A 423 23.11 -6.40 -22.61
C SER A 423 22.67 -5.01 -22.14
N ARG A 424 21.41 -4.85 -21.72
CA ARG A 424 20.83 -3.58 -21.26
C ARG A 424 20.34 -3.69 -19.82
N ASN A 425 20.35 -2.57 -19.09
CA ASN A 425 19.65 -2.50 -17.82
C ASN A 425 18.12 -2.34 -18.07
N PRO A 426 17.29 -3.35 -17.74
CA PRO A 426 15.85 -3.31 -18.01
C PRO A 426 15.11 -2.21 -17.25
N TRP A 427 15.59 -1.83 -16.06
CA TRP A 427 14.92 -0.82 -15.23
C TRP A 427 14.85 0.55 -15.87
N MET A 428 15.84 0.91 -16.71
CA MET A 428 15.87 2.22 -17.36
C MET A 428 14.64 2.43 -18.25
N GLY A 429 14.26 1.42 -19.04
CA GLY A 429 13.09 1.49 -19.92
C GLY A 429 11.78 1.39 -19.14
N ILE A 430 11.70 0.47 -18.17
CA ILE A 430 10.50 0.29 -17.34
C ILE A 430 10.17 1.58 -16.58
N VAL A 431 11.14 2.16 -15.87
CA VAL A 431 10.92 3.37 -15.07
C VAL A 431 10.51 4.52 -15.98
N GLU A 432 11.22 4.74 -17.08
CA GLU A 432 10.91 5.81 -18.04
C GLU A 432 9.50 5.69 -18.61
N SER A 433 9.06 4.50 -19.02
CA SER A 433 7.71 4.27 -19.53
C SER A 433 6.65 4.43 -18.43
N SER A 434 6.92 3.94 -17.22
CA SER A 434 5.96 4.02 -16.10
C SER A 434 5.66 5.46 -15.66
N LEU A 435 6.64 6.36 -15.76
CA LEU A 435 6.49 7.78 -15.41
C LEU A 435 5.43 8.50 -16.23
N ALA A 436 5.24 8.08 -17.49
CA ALA A 436 4.27 8.67 -18.41
C ALA A 436 2.89 8.00 -18.35
N TYR A 437 2.73 6.91 -17.59
CA TYR A 437 1.50 6.14 -17.56
C TYR A 437 0.39 6.91 -16.82
N PRO A 438 -0.85 7.02 -17.33
CA PRO A 438 -1.91 7.82 -16.70
C PRO A 438 -2.39 7.23 -15.36
N ASP A 439 -2.66 5.92 -15.31
CA ASP A 439 -3.03 5.23 -14.07
C ASP A 439 -1.87 5.28 -13.05
N SER A 440 -2.11 5.96 -11.92
CA SER A 440 -1.13 6.12 -10.84
C SER A 440 -0.70 4.81 -10.18
N HIS A 441 -1.47 3.73 -10.30
CA HIS A 441 -1.11 2.41 -9.76
C HIS A 441 0.10 1.81 -10.47
N VAL A 442 0.27 2.08 -11.77
CA VAL A 442 1.41 1.54 -12.55
C VAL A 442 2.75 2.06 -12.03
N PRO A 443 3.05 3.37 -12.01
CA PRO A 443 4.31 3.86 -11.48
C PRO A 443 4.48 3.52 -9.99
N LYS A 444 3.38 3.43 -9.22
CA LYS A 444 3.42 3.02 -7.80
C LYS A 444 3.89 1.57 -7.64
N ALA A 445 3.35 0.64 -8.44
CA ALA A 445 3.77 -0.76 -8.44
C ALA A 445 5.20 -0.93 -8.94
N ILE A 446 5.59 -0.24 -10.01
CA ILE A 446 6.96 -0.23 -10.51
C ILE A 446 7.93 0.29 -9.45
N ARG A 447 7.59 1.38 -8.75
CA ARG A 447 8.40 1.91 -7.65
C ARG A 447 8.59 0.91 -6.51
N SER A 448 7.55 0.19 -6.10
CA SER A 448 7.68 -0.88 -5.10
C SER A 448 8.69 -1.93 -5.54
N LEU A 449 8.59 -2.40 -6.79
CA LEU A 449 9.47 -3.44 -7.33
C LEU A 449 10.91 -2.96 -7.53
N VAL A 450 11.12 -1.70 -7.92
CA VAL A 450 12.46 -1.10 -8.00
C VAL A 450 13.10 -1.07 -6.61
N TYR A 451 12.37 -0.63 -5.59
CA TYR A 451 12.88 -0.59 -4.22
C TYR A 451 13.18 -2.00 -3.68
N PHE A 452 12.35 -2.99 -3.98
CA PHE A 452 12.63 -4.37 -3.60
C PHE A 452 13.84 -4.95 -4.33
N ALA A 453 14.02 -4.58 -5.60
CA ALA A 453 15.21 -4.97 -6.37
C ALA A 453 16.49 -4.30 -5.84
N GLU A 454 16.42 -3.07 -5.33
CA GLU A 454 17.55 -2.42 -4.66
C GLU A 454 17.99 -3.21 -3.43
N LEU A 455 17.03 -3.67 -2.61
CA LEU A 455 17.33 -4.41 -1.38
C LEU A 455 17.70 -5.88 -1.63
N TYR A 456 17.00 -6.54 -2.55
CA TYR A 456 16.98 -8.00 -2.66
C TYR A 456 17.22 -8.51 -4.09
N GLY A 457 17.55 -7.64 -5.05
CA GLY A 457 17.80 -8.02 -6.44
C GLY A 457 19.04 -8.89 -6.64
N SER A 458 19.92 -8.98 -5.64
CA SER A 458 21.09 -9.86 -5.64
C SER A 458 20.88 -11.19 -4.89
N THR A 459 19.65 -11.45 -4.41
CA THR A 459 19.33 -12.71 -3.72
C THR A 459 19.50 -13.89 -4.68
N ARG A 460 20.22 -14.92 -4.24
CA ARG A 460 20.45 -16.14 -5.02
C ARG A 460 19.18 -16.99 -5.11
N PRO A 461 19.05 -17.88 -6.12
CA PRO A 461 17.95 -18.83 -6.20
C PRO A 461 17.72 -19.58 -4.88
N GLY A 462 16.47 -19.60 -4.41
CA GLY A 462 16.06 -20.32 -3.19
C GLY A 462 16.53 -19.70 -1.88
N CYS A 463 17.10 -18.49 -1.90
CA CYS A 463 17.68 -17.86 -0.71
C CYS A 463 16.76 -16.81 -0.03
N PHE A 464 15.56 -16.57 -0.55
CA PHE A 464 14.57 -15.75 0.15
C PHE A 464 14.05 -16.46 1.41
N ILE A 465 13.79 -15.69 2.47
CA ILE A 465 13.15 -16.22 3.68
C ILE A 465 11.81 -16.89 3.31
N GLY A 466 11.64 -18.15 3.75
CA GLY A 466 10.45 -18.95 3.49
C GLY A 466 10.49 -19.79 2.21
N SER A 467 11.60 -19.81 1.46
CA SER A 467 11.75 -20.69 0.29
C SER A 467 11.62 -22.19 0.63
N TYR A 468 12.09 -22.57 1.82
CA TYR A 468 12.03 -23.93 2.34
C TYR A 468 11.31 -23.98 3.68
N LEU A 469 10.69 -25.12 3.98
CA LEU A 469 10.02 -25.34 5.26
C LEU A 469 11.01 -25.27 6.43
N SER A 470 10.50 -24.79 7.56
CA SER A 470 11.24 -24.76 8.82
C SER A 470 11.77 -26.17 9.16
N GLY A 471 13.10 -26.32 9.28
CA GLY A 471 13.73 -27.59 9.66
C GLY A 471 14.23 -28.50 8.53
N GLY A 472 14.10 -28.12 7.24
CA GLY A 472 14.68 -28.91 6.15
C GLY A 472 14.91 -28.13 4.86
N GLN A 473 16.17 -27.88 4.51
CA GLN A 473 16.59 -27.22 3.25
C GLN A 473 16.23 -28.00 1.96
N THR A 474 15.55 -29.14 2.08
CA THR A 474 15.23 -30.02 0.96
C THR A 474 13.77 -29.96 0.53
N HIS A 475 12.87 -29.39 1.33
CA HIS A 475 11.43 -29.31 1.02
C HIS A 475 11.04 -27.85 0.80
N GLU A 476 10.71 -27.50 -0.44
CA GLU A 476 10.22 -26.17 -0.79
C GLU A 476 8.85 -25.92 -0.12
N THR A 477 8.66 -24.72 0.43
CA THR A 477 7.38 -24.33 1.07
C THR A 477 6.22 -24.29 0.08
N ILE A 478 6.53 -23.84 -1.14
CA ILE A 478 5.68 -23.88 -2.33
C ILE A 478 6.58 -24.45 -3.44
N PRO A 479 6.15 -25.47 -4.19
CA PRO A 479 6.95 -26.07 -5.25
C PRO A 479 7.48 -25.01 -6.24
N GLY A 480 8.78 -25.06 -6.55
CA GLY A 480 9.45 -24.11 -7.44
C GLY A 480 10.04 -22.87 -6.75
N LEU A 481 9.95 -22.70 -5.42
CA LEU A 481 10.61 -21.57 -4.75
C LEU A 481 12.14 -21.60 -4.83
N ALA A 482 12.77 -22.77 -5.01
CA ALA A 482 14.21 -22.94 -5.12
C ALA A 482 14.81 -22.23 -6.34
N GLN A 483 14.01 -21.94 -7.37
CA GLN A 483 14.45 -21.18 -8.54
C GLN A 483 14.19 -19.67 -8.42
N VAL A 484 13.42 -19.21 -7.42
CA VAL A 484 13.13 -17.79 -7.24
C VAL A 484 14.39 -17.09 -6.74
N ASP A 485 14.85 -16.10 -7.51
CA ASP A 485 16.01 -15.27 -7.24
C ASP A 485 15.65 -13.79 -7.33
N GLY A 486 16.62 -12.91 -7.09
CA GLY A 486 16.41 -11.45 -7.10
C GLY A 486 15.89 -10.89 -8.44
N THR A 487 15.92 -11.64 -9.54
CA THR A 487 15.32 -11.22 -10.81
C THR A 487 13.78 -11.24 -10.78
N VAL A 488 13.17 -11.86 -9.77
CA VAL A 488 11.70 -11.91 -9.58
C VAL A 488 11.06 -10.52 -9.67
N PHE A 489 11.70 -9.48 -9.13
CA PHE A 489 11.15 -8.12 -9.11
C PHE A 489 11.12 -7.48 -10.49
N VAL A 490 12.17 -7.65 -11.30
CA VAL A 490 12.20 -7.09 -12.66
C VAL A 490 11.30 -7.85 -13.61
N ARG A 491 11.17 -9.17 -13.41
CA ARG A 491 10.21 -10.01 -14.12
C ARG A 491 8.77 -9.59 -13.83
N ALA A 492 8.43 -9.36 -12.57
CA ALA A 492 7.14 -8.83 -12.15
C ALA A 492 6.86 -7.45 -12.78
N ALA A 493 7.86 -6.55 -12.78
CA ALA A 493 7.74 -5.23 -13.37
C ALA A 493 7.49 -5.29 -14.88
N GLY A 494 8.20 -6.19 -15.59
CA GLY A 494 7.96 -6.46 -17.01
C GLY A 494 6.56 -7.03 -17.27
N ALA A 495 6.06 -7.92 -16.42
CA ALA A 495 4.70 -8.48 -16.53
C ALA A 495 3.62 -7.40 -16.36
N ILE A 496 3.78 -6.50 -15.38
CA ILE A 496 2.90 -5.33 -15.20
C ILE A 496 2.90 -4.47 -16.46
N MET A 497 4.08 -4.10 -16.98
CA MET A 497 4.16 -3.28 -18.20
C MET A 497 3.57 -3.99 -19.44
N ASN A 498 3.64 -5.32 -19.51
CA ASN A 498 3.06 -6.08 -20.62
C ASN A 498 1.53 -6.17 -20.53
N GLN A 499 0.95 -6.28 -19.33
CA GLN A 499 -0.51 -6.27 -19.17
C GLN A 499 -1.08 -4.87 -19.36
N MET A 500 -0.48 -3.87 -18.73
CA MET A 500 -0.93 -2.48 -18.79
C MET A 500 -0.57 -1.81 -20.13
N GLY A 501 0.40 -2.37 -20.86
CA GLY A 501 0.85 -1.83 -22.12
C GLY A 501 1.92 -0.75 -21.97
N TRP A 502 2.81 -0.70 -22.95
CA TRP A 502 3.87 0.29 -23.06
C TRP A 502 3.35 1.53 -23.79
N THR A 503 2.50 2.32 -23.12
CA THR A 503 1.75 3.44 -23.72
C THR A 503 2.64 4.55 -24.26
N ARG A 504 3.74 4.87 -23.58
CA ARG A 504 4.79 5.77 -24.10
C ARG A 504 5.32 5.31 -25.45
N GLU A 505 5.43 4.00 -25.65
CA GLU A 505 5.92 3.36 -26.88
C GLU A 505 4.81 3.08 -27.90
N GLY A 506 3.59 3.59 -27.67
CA GLY A 506 2.48 3.54 -28.63
C GLY A 506 1.62 2.28 -28.56
N GLN A 507 1.74 1.46 -27.51
CA GLN A 507 0.74 0.43 -27.24
C GLN A 507 -0.53 1.02 -26.62
N ASN A 508 -1.64 0.28 -26.73
CA ASN A 508 -2.87 0.65 -26.05
C ASN A 508 -2.74 0.52 -24.53
N GLU A 509 -3.52 1.33 -23.81
CA GLU A 509 -3.71 1.18 -22.38
C GLU A 509 -4.40 -0.17 -22.08
N GLY A 510 -3.87 -0.91 -21.11
CA GLY A 510 -4.48 -2.12 -20.57
C GLY A 510 -5.14 -1.86 -19.22
N ASP A 511 -5.76 -2.90 -18.67
CA ASP A 511 -6.52 -2.84 -17.43
C ASP A 511 -5.99 -3.84 -16.38
N TRP A 512 -6.19 -3.51 -15.11
CA TRP A 512 -6.03 -4.46 -14.01
C TRP A 512 -7.15 -5.50 -14.01
N GLU A 513 -6.87 -6.70 -13.50
CA GLU A 513 -7.91 -7.71 -13.31
C GLU A 513 -8.70 -7.42 -12.03
N PHE A 514 -10.01 -7.21 -12.17
CA PHE A 514 -10.93 -6.94 -11.05
C PHE A 514 -11.70 -8.19 -10.60
N SER A 515 -11.75 -9.25 -11.41
CA SER A 515 -12.30 -10.55 -11.04
C SER A 515 -11.31 -11.36 -10.19
N PRO A 516 -11.78 -12.11 -9.18
CA PRO A 516 -10.93 -12.77 -8.21
C PRO A 516 -10.15 -13.95 -8.82
N VAL A 517 -8.86 -13.73 -9.07
CA VAL A 517 -8.00 -14.66 -9.83
C VAL A 517 -7.82 -16.05 -9.20
N GLY A 518 -8.19 -16.24 -7.92
CA GLY A 518 -8.18 -17.55 -7.26
C GLY A 518 -9.28 -18.50 -7.69
N TYR A 519 -10.32 -18.02 -8.39
CA TYR A 519 -11.42 -18.85 -8.88
C TYR A 519 -11.15 -19.35 -10.31
N ASP A 520 -11.31 -20.66 -10.55
CA ASP A 520 -11.10 -21.27 -11.87
C ASP A 520 -12.05 -20.71 -12.94
N GLU A 521 -13.23 -20.25 -12.54
CA GLU A 521 -14.22 -19.61 -13.39
C GLU A 521 -13.69 -18.33 -14.06
N VAL A 522 -12.79 -17.59 -13.42
CA VAL A 522 -12.20 -16.35 -13.97
C VAL A 522 -11.23 -16.64 -15.13
N TRP A 523 -10.82 -17.90 -15.29
CA TRP A 523 -9.87 -18.34 -16.31
C TRP A 523 -10.51 -19.10 -17.48
N LYS A 524 -11.83 -19.31 -17.46
CA LYS A 524 -12.59 -19.92 -18.56
C LYS A 524 -12.89 -18.87 -19.61
#